data_AF-A0A2X3CRK2-F1
#
_entry.id   AF-A0A2X3CRK2-F1
#
_cell.length_a   1.000
_cell.length_b   1.000
_cell.length_c   1.000
_cell.angle_alpha   90.00
_cell.angle_beta   90.00
_cell.angle_gamma   90.00
#
_symmetry.space_group_name_H-M   'P 1'
#
loop_
_entity.id
_entity.type
_entity.pdbx_description
1 polymer ?
#
loop_
_entity_poly.entity_id
_entity_poly.type
_entity_poly.pdbx_seq_one_letter_code
_entity_poly.pdbx_strand_id
1 'polypeptide(L)'
;MQTKHKASPAFDTLSLGALAPELAKYQQEPPQMASGAVGKHGYLRLRFADRGAKSTLHEMERKVPLLVQKALYWDEEMPFLPCVPMISTSGCVLQGDRLTVEIEVDAGACAHITTQSATKIHSMDNNFCRANATYTRR
;
A
#
# COMPACT_ATOMS: atom_id res chain seq x y z
N MET A 1 -23.08 -15.72 7.70
CA MET A 1 -23.18 -15.60 6.22
C MET A 1 -21.99 -14.74 5.77
N GLN A 2 -20.88 -15.38 5.42
CA GLN A 2 -19.63 -14.69 5.05
C GLN A 2 -19.77 -14.18 3.62
N THR A 3 -19.94 -12.88 3.45
CA THR A 3 -19.87 -12.24 2.13
C THR A 3 -18.43 -12.30 1.66
N LYS A 4 -18.15 -13.18 0.71
CA LYS A 4 -16.89 -13.18 -0.06
C LYS A 4 -16.80 -11.84 -0.78
N HIS A 5 -16.10 -10.86 -0.21
CA HIS A 5 -15.76 -9.64 -0.92
C HIS A 5 -14.76 -10.01 -2.01
N LYS A 6 -15.27 -10.07 -3.25
CA LYS A 6 -14.46 -10.21 -4.45
C LYS A 6 -13.56 -8.98 -4.50
N ALA A 7 -12.26 -9.18 -4.35
CA ALA A 7 -11.27 -8.14 -4.60
C ALA A 7 -11.62 -7.48 -5.95
N SER A 8 -11.57 -6.14 -5.99
CA SER A 8 -11.53 -5.40 -7.25
C SER A 8 -10.51 -6.09 -8.16
N PRO A 9 -10.67 -6.11 -9.51
CA PRO A 9 -9.59 -6.57 -10.38
C PRO A 9 -8.46 -5.56 -10.24
N ALA A 10 -7.67 -5.72 -9.17
CA ALA A 10 -6.32 -5.25 -9.12
C ALA A 10 -5.74 -5.80 -10.41
N PHE A 11 -5.38 -4.90 -11.33
CA PHE A 11 -4.37 -5.20 -12.34
C PHE A 11 -3.36 -6.11 -11.67
N ASP A 12 -2.98 -7.23 -12.29
CA ASP A 12 -2.07 -8.19 -11.68
C ASP A 12 -0.76 -7.46 -11.34
N THR A 13 -0.71 -6.85 -10.17
CA THR A 13 0.32 -5.90 -9.77
C THR A 13 1.63 -6.65 -9.63
N LEU A 14 1.56 -7.98 -9.44
CA LEU A 14 2.68 -8.90 -9.47
C LEU A 14 3.42 -8.92 -10.81
N SER A 15 2.73 -8.68 -11.93
CA SER A 15 3.33 -8.65 -13.27
C SER A 15 4.04 -7.33 -13.62
N LEU A 16 3.76 -6.25 -12.89
CA LEU A 16 4.32 -4.92 -13.18
C LEU A 16 5.85 -4.94 -13.01
N GLY A 17 6.57 -4.60 -14.08
CA GLY A 17 8.03 -4.61 -14.15
C GLY A 17 8.65 -5.93 -14.66
N ALA A 18 7.96 -7.06 -14.59
CA ALA A 18 8.45 -8.32 -15.16
C ALA A 18 8.50 -8.28 -16.69
N LEU A 19 7.58 -7.54 -17.32
CA LEU A 19 7.48 -7.39 -18.77
C LEU A 19 8.03 -6.06 -19.30
N ALA A 20 8.60 -5.21 -18.43
CA ALA A 20 9.13 -3.90 -18.84
C ALA A 20 10.48 -4.07 -19.55
N PRO A 21 10.62 -3.66 -20.83
CA PRO A 21 11.88 -3.82 -21.57
C PRO A 21 13.08 -3.14 -20.89
N GLU A 22 12.86 -2.00 -20.24
CA GLU A 22 13.88 -1.23 -19.52
C GLU A 22 14.45 -1.98 -18.32
N LEU A 23 13.67 -2.93 -17.77
CA LEU A 23 14.04 -3.78 -16.64
C LEU A 23 14.53 -5.16 -17.06
N ALA A 24 14.59 -5.48 -18.35
CA ALA A 24 15.00 -6.81 -18.83
C ALA A 24 16.39 -7.22 -18.32
N LYS A 25 17.32 -6.26 -18.19
CA LYS A 25 18.67 -6.50 -17.65
C LYS A 25 18.71 -6.66 -16.12
N TYR A 26 17.62 -6.31 -15.42
CA TYR A 26 17.50 -6.34 -13.97
C TYR A 26 16.52 -7.42 -13.50
N GLN A 27 16.55 -8.62 -14.08
CA GLN A 27 15.68 -9.74 -13.68
C GLN A 27 16.40 -10.78 -12.81
N GLN A 28 17.72 -10.65 -12.61
CA GLN A 28 18.49 -11.57 -11.77
C GLN A 28 18.05 -11.45 -10.32
N GLU A 29 17.92 -12.58 -9.62
CA GLU A 29 17.54 -12.57 -8.21
C GLU A 29 18.66 -11.99 -7.31
N PRO A 30 18.31 -11.20 -6.27
CA PRO A 30 19.31 -10.71 -5.33
C PRO A 30 19.94 -11.86 -4.54
N PRO A 31 21.28 -11.92 -4.41
CA PRO A 31 21.94 -13.01 -3.69
C PRO A 31 21.68 -12.98 -2.19
N GLN A 32 21.31 -11.82 -1.62
CA GLN A 32 21.08 -11.67 -0.19
C GLN A 32 19.72 -12.22 0.25
N MET A 33 18.67 -11.94 -0.52
CA MET A 33 17.31 -12.35 -0.22
C MET A 33 16.44 -12.22 -1.47
N ALA A 34 15.75 -13.32 -1.81
CA ALA A 34 14.89 -13.44 -2.98
C ALA A 34 13.85 -12.32 -3.06
N SER A 35 13.56 -11.88 -4.27
CA SER A 35 12.58 -10.84 -4.56
C SER A 35 11.20 -11.24 -4.07
N GLY A 36 10.48 -10.30 -3.43
CA GLY A 36 9.14 -10.57 -2.91
C GLY A 36 9.07 -11.61 -1.78
N ALA A 37 10.20 -12.05 -1.22
CA ALA A 37 10.21 -12.88 -0.02
C ALA A 37 9.53 -12.17 1.18
N VAL A 38 9.29 -12.90 2.28
CA VAL A 38 8.72 -12.33 3.52
C VAL A 38 9.59 -11.16 3.99
N GLY A 39 9.01 -9.99 4.21
CA GLY A 39 9.75 -8.76 4.56
C GLY A 39 10.17 -7.91 3.36
N LYS A 40 10.21 -8.49 2.14
CA LYS A 40 10.33 -7.75 0.87
C LYS A 40 9.00 -7.54 0.17
N HIS A 41 7.98 -8.33 0.51
CA HIS A 41 6.63 -8.17 0.00
C HIS A 41 5.72 -7.50 1.03
N GLY A 42 5.59 -6.18 0.92
CA GLY A 42 4.71 -5.34 1.72
C GLY A 42 3.36 -5.10 1.05
N TYR A 43 2.31 -5.11 1.87
CA TYR A 43 0.94 -4.90 1.39
C TYR A 43 0.16 -4.04 2.38
N LEU A 44 -0.63 -3.11 1.87
CA LEU A 44 -1.54 -2.29 2.65
C LEU A 44 -2.85 -2.14 1.89
N ARG A 45 -3.97 -2.57 2.48
CA ARG A 45 -5.31 -2.34 1.94
C ARG A 45 -6.17 -1.65 2.98
N LEU A 46 -6.70 -0.50 2.60
CA LEU A 46 -7.58 0.32 3.41
C LEU A 46 -8.88 0.55 2.68
N ARG A 47 -10.00 0.41 3.40
CA ARG A 47 -11.31 0.81 2.89
C ARG A 47 -11.97 1.77 3.85
N PHE A 48 -12.45 2.89 3.33
CA PHE A 48 -13.18 3.89 4.09
C PHE A 48 -14.65 3.86 3.72
N ALA A 49 -15.52 3.84 4.73
CA ALA A 49 -16.97 3.82 4.54
C ALA A 49 -17.63 4.91 5.37
N ASP A 50 -18.66 5.54 4.80
CA ASP A 50 -19.52 6.46 5.50
C ASP A 50 -20.41 5.69 6.50
N ARG A 51 -20.49 6.19 7.74
CA ARG A 51 -21.35 5.67 8.81
C ARG A 51 -22.36 6.71 9.27
N GLY A 52 -22.67 7.69 8.41
CA GLY A 52 -23.65 8.76 8.64
C GLY A 52 -23.07 9.92 9.43
N ALA A 53 -22.55 9.65 10.63
CA ALA A 53 -21.96 10.71 11.47
C ALA A 53 -20.51 11.03 11.06
N LYS A 54 -19.79 10.03 10.52
CA LYS A 54 -18.40 10.16 10.10
C LYS A 54 -18.00 9.06 9.14
N SER A 55 -16.96 9.33 8.37
CA SER A 55 -16.26 8.29 7.64
C SER A 55 -15.42 7.45 8.60
N THR A 56 -15.32 6.15 8.34
CA THR A 56 -14.58 5.21 9.19
C THR A 56 -13.62 4.37 8.36
N LEU A 57 -12.44 4.08 8.91
CA LEU A 57 -11.57 3.03 8.38
C LEU A 57 -12.24 1.66 8.63
N HIS A 58 -12.96 1.19 7.63
CA HIS A 58 -13.84 0.03 7.69
C HIS A 58 -13.09 -1.29 7.52
N GLU A 59 -12.13 -1.34 6.58
CA GLU A 59 -11.24 -2.49 6.38
C GLU A 59 -9.78 -2.01 6.50
N MET A 60 -8.96 -2.82 7.19
CA MET A 60 -7.52 -2.58 7.35
C MET A 60 -6.81 -3.93 7.27
N GLU A 61 -6.13 -4.17 6.14
CA GLU A 61 -5.20 -5.27 5.98
C GLU A 61 -3.79 -4.70 5.76
N ARG A 62 -2.80 -5.29 6.41
CA ARG A 62 -1.43 -4.80 6.36
C ARG A 62 -0.43 -5.94 6.48
N LYS A 63 0.71 -5.77 5.83
CA LYS A 63 1.87 -6.64 5.88
C LYS A 63 3.13 -5.78 5.80
N VAL A 64 4.06 -6.08 6.71
CA VAL A 64 5.37 -5.40 6.78
C VAL A 64 6.07 -5.40 5.41
N PRO A 65 6.75 -4.31 5.04
CA PRO A 65 7.07 -3.14 5.88
C PRO A 65 5.98 -2.06 5.95
N LEU A 66 4.84 -2.20 5.27
CA LEU A 66 3.78 -1.19 5.28
C LEU A 66 2.88 -1.37 6.50
N LEU A 67 2.73 -0.31 7.29
CA LEU A 67 1.87 -0.27 8.47
C LEU A 67 0.99 0.97 8.48
N VAL A 68 -0.17 0.82 9.11
CA VAL A 68 -1.02 1.90 9.58
C VAL A 68 -1.46 1.61 11.01
N GLN A 69 -1.88 2.64 11.71
CA GLN A 69 -2.57 2.55 13.00
C GLN A 69 -4.08 2.81 12.81
N LYS A 70 -4.84 2.77 13.91
CA LYS A 70 -6.26 3.16 13.89
C LYS A 70 -6.42 4.59 13.36
N ALA A 71 -7.52 4.84 12.66
CA ALA A 71 -7.89 6.18 12.23
C ALA A 71 -8.09 7.11 13.44
N LEU A 72 -7.51 8.29 13.35
CA LEU A 72 -7.62 9.35 14.35
C LEU A 72 -8.51 10.46 13.80
N TYR A 73 -9.17 11.21 14.67
CA TYR A 73 -10.08 12.30 14.33
C TYR A 73 -9.67 13.50 15.18
N TRP A 74 -8.61 14.18 14.77
CA TRP A 74 -7.99 15.25 15.55
C TRP A 74 -8.30 16.65 15.01
N ASP A 75 -8.91 16.74 13.83
CA ASP A 75 -9.31 18.01 13.24
C ASP A 75 -10.68 18.40 13.81
N GLU A 76 -10.71 19.46 14.62
CA GLU A 76 -11.93 19.95 15.28
C GLU A 76 -12.93 20.54 14.28
N GLU A 77 -12.47 21.09 13.16
CA GLU A 77 -13.30 21.63 12.08
C GLU A 77 -13.83 20.52 11.16
N MET A 78 -13.18 19.35 11.18
CA MET A 78 -13.59 18.16 10.41
C MET A 78 -13.66 16.89 11.28
N PRO A 79 -14.54 16.83 12.30
CA PRO A 79 -14.62 15.70 13.22
C PRO A 79 -15.10 14.40 12.53
N PHE A 80 -15.62 14.51 11.32
CA PHE A 80 -16.07 13.40 10.48
C PHE A 80 -14.95 12.77 9.64
N LEU A 81 -13.77 13.40 9.56
CA LEU A 81 -12.66 13.00 8.69
C LEU A 81 -11.68 12.07 9.43
N PRO A 82 -11.53 10.80 9.00
CA PRO A 82 -10.50 9.93 9.52
C PRO A 82 -9.13 10.34 8.96
N CYS A 83 -8.19 10.61 9.84
CA CYS A 83 -6.79 10.86 9.54
C CYS A 83 -5.94 9.61 9.82
N VAL A 84 -5.22 9.12 8.82
CA VAL A 84 -4.45 7.86 8.87
C VAL A 84 -3.03 8.11 8.38
N PRO A 85 -2.02 8.12 9.27
CA PRO A 85 -0.64 8.12 8.85
C PRO A 85 -0.20 6.71 8.42
N MET A 86 0.28 6.60 7.19
CA MET A 86 0.99 5.44 6.66
C MET A 86 2.46 5.49 7.05
N ILE A 87 2.95 4.35 7.53
CA ILE A 87 4.30 4.15 8.04
C ILE A 87 4.95 3.04 7.21
N SER A 88 6.17 3.29 6.72
CA SER A 88 7.07 2.20 6.34
C SER A 88 7.99 1.92 7.51
N THR A 89 8.08 0.67 7.95
CA THR A 89 9.06 0.25 8.96
C THR A 89 10.43 -0.06 8.37
N SER A 90 10.59 0.07 7.05
CA SER A 90 11.90 -0.02 6.40
C SER A 90 12.59 1.34 6.37
N GLY A 91 13.93 1.36 6.48
CA GLY A 91 14.72 2.58 6.34
C GLY A 91 14.84 3.07 4.88
N CYS A 92 14.64 2.16 3.93
CA CYS A 92 14.66 2.41 2.49
C CYS A 92 13.96 1.27 1.73
N VAL A 93 13.79 1.44 0.43
CA VAL A 93 13.38 0.41 -0.52
C VAL A 93 14.62 -0.14 -1.20
N LEU A 94 14.74 -1.46 -1.22
CA LEU A 94 15.89 -2.21 -1.71
C LEU A 94 15.53 -3.06 -2.92
N GLN A 95 16.57 -3.56 -3.59
CA GLN A 95 16.43 -4.50 -4.70
C GLN A 95 15.61 -5.73 -4.30
N GLY A 96 14.65 -6.11 -5.15
CA GLY A 96 13.73 -7.21 -4.92
C GLY A 96 12.49 -6.85 -4.06
N ASP A 97 12.36 -5.63 -3.55
CA ASP A 97 11.16 -5.23 -2.80
C ASP A 97 9.93 -5.11 -3.71
N ARG A 98 8.77 -5.48 -3.17
CA ARG A 98 7.44 -5.46 -3.80
C ARG A 98 6.46 -4.85 -2.80
N LEU A 99 6.10 -3.59 -2.99
CA LEU A 99 5.21 -2.85 -2.10
C LEU A 99 3.91 -2.51 -2.83
N THR A 100 2.77 -2.86 -2.24
CA THR A 100 1.45 -2.59 -2.81
C THR A 100 0.58 -1.86 -1.79
N VAL A 101 0.02 -0.73 -2.22
CA VAL A 101 -0.98 0.05 -1.47
C VAL A 101 -2.29 0.06 -2.25
N GLU A 102 -3.38 -0.31 -1.61
CA GLU A 102 -4.74 -0.25 -2.12
C GLU A 102 -5.60 0.59 -1.17
N ILE A 103 -6.18 1.65 -1.69
CA ILE A 103 -7.06 2.53 -0.94
C ILE A 103 -8.39 2.62 -1.66
N GLU A 104 -9.45 2.23 -0.96
CA GLU A 104 -10.83 2.31 -1.43
C GLU A 104 -11.61 3.28 -0.56
N VAL A 105 -12.35 4.20 -1.18
CA VAL A 105 -13.23 5.15 -0.49
C VAL A 105 -14.64 4.94 -1.06
N ASP A 106 -15.54 4.45 -0.22
CA ASP A 106 -16.94 4.23 -0.61
C ASP A 106 -17.67 5.57 -0.83
N ALA A 107 -18.79 5.52 -1.56
CA ALA A 107 -19.64 6.67 -1.78
C ALA A 107 -20.01 7.38 -0.47
N GLY A 108 -19.89 8.71 -0.46
CA GLY A 108 -20.13 9.54 0.73
C GLY A 108 -19.00 9.55 1.77
N ALA A 109 -18.01 8.65 1.65
CA ALA A 109 -16.88 8.61 2.57
C ALA A 109 -15.77 9.60 2.20
N CYS A 110 -14.93 9.93 3.18
CA CYS A 110 -13.72 10.71 3.05
C CYS A 110 -12.59 10.10 3.90
N ALA A 111 -11.35 10.41 3.54
CA ALA A 111 -10.16 9.99 4.26
C ALA A 111 -9.01 10.96 4.04
N HIS A 112 -8.25 11.24 5.09
CA HIS A 112 -6.98 11.94 5.01
C HIS A 112 -5.85 10.98 5.31
N ILE A 113 -5.02 10.69 4.31
CA ILE A 113 -3.93 9.72 4.43
C ILE A 113 -2.63 10.48 4.21
N THR A 114 -1.69 10.33 5.15
CA THR A 114 -0.37 10.96 5.07
C THR A 114 0.71 9.91 5.05
N THR A 115 1.85 10.22 4.43
CA THR A 115 3.07 9.41 4.51
C THR A 115 4.07 10.10 5.41
N GLN A 116 4.64 9.38 6.37
CA GLN A 116 5.53 9.99 7.37
C GLN A 116 6.94 10.33 6.85
N SER A 117 7.35 9.78 5.71
CA SER A 117 8.72 9.99 5.20
C SER A 117 8.82 9.89 3.69
N ALA A 118 9.92 10.43 3.16
CA ALA A 118 10.32 10.23 1.78
C ALA A 118 10.66 8.76 1.53
N THR A 119 10.28 8.24 0.36
CA THR A 119 10.69 6.90 -0.06
C THR A 119 12.13 6.96 -0.57
N LYS A 120 13.07 6.48 0.25
CA LYS A 120 14.48 6.37 -0.16
C LYS A 120 14.67 5.09 -0.98
N ILE A 121 15.15 5.21 -2.20
CA ILE A 121 15.44 4.09 -3.09
C ILE A 121 16.96 3.93 -3.15
N HIS A 122 17.49 2.77 -2.76
CA HIS A 122 18.92 2.47 -2.91
C HIS A 122 19.24 1.97 -4.32
N SER A 123 20.51 2.03 -4.70
CA SER A 123 21.02 1.42 -5.93
C SER A 123 20.71 -0.09 -5.97
N MET A 124 20.52 -0.61 -7.18
CA MET A 124 20.13 -2.01 -7.40
C MET A 124 20.98 -2.60 -8.51
N ASP A 125 21.69 -3.67 -8.18
CA ASP A 125 22.56 -4.39 -9.12
C ASP A 125 21.89 -5.68 -9.57
N ASN A 126 21.13 -6.32 -8.66
CA ASN A 126 20.41 -7.56 -8.90
C ASN A 126 18.94 -7.34 -8.60
N ASN A 127 18.10 -7.47 -9.63
CA ASN A 127 16.67 -7.20 -9.59
C ASN A 127 16.33 -5.70 -9.52
N PHE A 128 15.03 -5.41 -9.50
CA PHE A 128 14.46 -4.08 -9.30
C PHE A 128 13.59 -4.07 -8.04
N CYS A 129 13.17 -2.89 -7.59
CA CYS A 129 12.07 -2.75 -6.65
C CYS A 129 10.80 -2.32 -7.36
N ARG A 130 9.65 -2.65 -6.78
CA ARG A 130 8.36 -2.14 -7.20
C ARG A 130 7.62 -1.55 -6.01
N ALA A 131 7.06 -0.37 -6.20
CA ALA A 131 6.06 0.21 -5.33
C ALA A 131 4.87 0.67 -6.19
N ASN A 132 3.67 0.16 -5.89
CA ASN A 132 2.45 0.51 -6.60
C ASN A 132 1.37 0.96 -5.60
N ALA A 133 0.65 2.02 -5.96
CA ALA A 133 -0.46 2.51 -5.17
C ALA A 133 -1.69 2.66 -6.08
N THR A 134 -2.82 2.10 -5.65
CA THR A 134 -4.11 2.20 -6.33
C THR A 134 -5.11 2.88 -5.42
N TYR A 135 -5.79 3.88 -5.97
CA TYR A 135 -6.81 4.66 -5.26
C TYR A 135 -8.12 4.54 -6.02
N THR A 136 -9.17 4.04 -5.38
CA THR A 136 -10.48 3.84 -6.00
C THR A 136 -11.56 4.56 -5.19
N ARG A 137 -12.42 5.30 -5.89
CA ARG A 137 -13.65 5.87 -5.32
C ARG A 137 -14.84 5.09 -5.89
N ARG A 138 -15.69 4.55 -5.02
CA ARG A 138 -16.90 3.79 -5.40
C ARG A 138 -18.17 4.63 -5.33
#